data_AF-A0A0C4E0F3-F1
#
_entry.id   AF-A0A0C4E0F3-F1
#
_cell.length_a   1.000
_cell.length_b   1.000
_cell.length_c   1.000
_cell.angle_alpha   90.00
_cell.angle_beta   90.00
_cell.angle_gamma   90.00
#
_symmetry.space_group_name_H-M   'P 1'
#
loop_
_entity.id
_entity.type
_entity.pdbx_description
1 polymer ?
#
loop_
_entity_poly.entity_id
_entity_poly.type
_entity_poly.pdbx_seq_one_letter_code
_entity_poly.pdbx_strand_id
1 'polypeptide(L)'
;MAFFEATSLGRGVMHADPYRPNQQAPPPGFGQHNSSPSINSLHSRLQRPHSENSPPSADILSIVTQQGSSTPAGPPSAVNGPAPAMGPFMEPPGLDLEAQLQEFRESDRRRDDLVARLYRSYQELSIAYRQKCADYEQERRSLNMWQRDRDALAGQLNELKLANESNPLVFVIIDGDGAIFRDDLLSRGAEGGTDAAFELLTQIRKHIKTIYPEAKVEDWTIMVQIVISLEGQARTLHAAGIVQDGYRDLTAFAHAFGQAQSLFSFVDVGIGKERADHKIRETMRVMVRLSQCKHVLFGPCADNGYLPFLEPYKRELGHKLSLLETTPPMQGFIQLGLHRAKFPTVFRSEQIVRPSFGGSMGNSMPLLRNGSISSNAGNSTHMPPPPPPQQQRQHSITSPLSATVEINGGASLLHTMPPPKVASAPPQPAPAAPPPSSSYATASTKAPAPTVAKSFDITPKKPAPAPKYYYVNASSERVDEDLPRVAPIAEKRYMEKKKENGRNFCNNYHLLGYCEDGDDYCKYEHGDRLSPQELLVQKHRARGTYCDNGIGCEDFDCYYSHHCRFGRDCGIGHKCRFNDTHHMDLRKVAKIFSDGTKEMLT
;
A
#
# COMPACT_ATOMS: atom_id res chain seq x y z
N MET A 1 -15.15 -7.15 -33.99
CA MET A 1 -16.32 -6.31 -34.36
C MET A 1 -16.79 -5.61 -33.09
N ALA A 2 -17.18 -4.32 -33.17
CA ALA A 2 -17.69 -3.45 -32.09
C ALA A 2 -16.78 -3.33 -30.83
N PHE A 3 -16.28 -2.17 -30.38
CA PHE A 3 -16.91 -0.88 -30.05
C PHE A 3 -18.01 -0.93 -28.98
N PHE A 4 -17.71 -0.36 -27.80
CA PHE A 4 -18.32 0.90 -27.37
C PHE A 4 -17.44 1.63 -26.33
N GLU A 5 -17.53 2.97 -26.29
CA GLU A 5 -16.88 3.82 -25.28
C GLU A 5 -17.88 4.24 -24.19
N ALA A 6 -17.39 4.51 -22.98
CA ALA A 6 -18.02 5.46 -22.04
C ALA A 6 -17.02 5.93 -20.97
N THR A 7 -16.73 7.23 -20.91
CA THR A 7 -16.00 7.88 -19.81
C THR A 7 -16.93 8.24 -18.66
N SER A 8 -16.41 8.21 -17.43
CA SER A 8 -16.97 8.99 -16.31
C SER A 8 -15.86 9.79 -15.61
N LEU A 9 -16.20 11.00 -15.14
CA LEU A 9 -15.30 11.90 -14.42
C LEU A 9 -15.85 12.11 -13.01
N GLY A 10 -15.13 11.62 -12.01
CA GLY A 10 -15.42 11.86 -10.58
C GLY A 10 -14.98 13.27 -10.15
N ARG A 11 -15.79 13.92 -9.31
CA ARG A 11 -15.52 15.29 -8.81
C ARG A 11 -14.60 15.25 -7.59
N GLY A 12 -13.57 16.11 -7.58
CA GLY A 12 -12.77 16.36 -6.38
C GLY A 12 -13.49 17.31 -5.41
N VAL A 13 -13.55 16.93 -4.13
CA VAL A 13 -14.10 17.75 -3.04
C VAL A 13 -12.98 18.58 -2.41
N MET A 14 -13.25 19.85 -2.13
CA MET A 14 -12.32 20.75 -1.42
C MET A 14 -12.75 20.94 0.03
N HIS A 15 -11.82 20.70 0.97
CA HIS A 15 -11.89 21.23 2.33
C HIS A 15 -10.68 22.13 2.58
N ALA A 16 -10.88 23.18 3.39
CA ALA A 16 -9.90 24.23 3.63
C ALA A 16 -9.23 24.05 5.00
N ASP A 17 -7.91 24.22 5.04
CA ASP A 17 -7.08 23.97 6.22
C ASP A 17 -6.73 25.28 6.95
N PRO A 18 -7.00 25.42 8.28
CA PRO A 18 -6.77 26.66 9.00
C PRO A 18 -5.72 26.54 10.13
N TYR A 19 -4.42 26.62 9.82
CA TYR A 19 -3.42 26.98 10.84
C TYR A 19 -2.25 27.83 10.32
N ARG A 20 -1.74 28.70 11.21
CA ARG A 20 -0.72 29.73 10.93
C ARG A 20 0.46 29.58 11.90
N PRO A 21 1.66 29.18 11.44
CA PRO A 21 2.84 29.14 12.31
C PRO A 21 3.34 30.54 12.70
N ASN A 22 4.05 30.60 13.82
CA ASN A 22 4.55 31.84 14.41
C ASN A 22 5.89 32.26 13.76
N GLN A 23 6.18 33.57 13.69
CA GLN A 23 7.45 34.07 13.16
C GLN A 23 8.51 34.19 14.27
N GLN A 24 9.68 33.59 14.06
CA GLN A 24 10.91 33.90 14.78
C GLN A 24 12.03 34.13 13.76
N ALA A 25 12.82 35.19 13.95
CA ALA A 25 13.80 35.66 12.97
C ALA A 25 15.22 35.11 13.26
N PRO A 26 16.01 34.78 12.22
CA PRO A 26 17.44 34.50 12.36
C PRO A 26 18.27 35.79 12.44
N PRO A 27 19.46 35.76 13.08
CA PRO A 27 20.39 36.89 13.10
C PRO A 27 21.18 37.03 11.78
N PRO A 28 21.77 38.21 11.50
CA PRO A 28 22.42 38.50 10.22
C PRO A 28 23.96 38.38 10.23
N GLY A 29 24.58 38.24 9.05
CA GLY A 29 25.93 38.77 8.81
C GLY A 29 26.83 37.95 7.88
N PHE A 30 27.47 38.66 6.93
CA PHE A 30 28.62 38.24 6.08
C PHE A 30 28.39 37.10 5.06
N GLY A 31 28.89 37.18 3.82
CA GLY A 31 29.50 38.35 3.16
C GLY A 31 30.29 38.04 1.90
N GLN A 32 29.66 38.19 0.73
CA GLN A 32 30.24 38.32 -0.64
C GLN A 32 31.27 37.29 -1.14
N HIS A 33 31.06 36.78 -2.37
CA HIS A 33 31.87 37.19 -3.52
C HIS A 33 31.25 36.72 -4.86
N ASN A 34 31.43 37.52 -5.92
CA ASN A 34 30.92 37.23 -7.26
C ASN A 34 31.83 36.26 -8.03
N SER A 35 31.23 35.43 -8.90
CA SER A 35 31.72 35.20 -10.28
C SER A 35 30.68 34.47 -11.13
N SER A 36 30.31 35.05 -12.27
CA SER A 36 29.65 34.34 -13.38
C SER A 36 30.69 33.92 -14.42
N PRO A 37 30.34 33.00 -15.33
CA PRO A 37 30.30 33.44 -16.73
C PRO A 37 28.98 33.07 -17.42
N SER A 38 28.71 33.76 -18.54
CA SER A 38 27.52 33.56 -19.38
C SER A 38 27.91 32.91 -20.71
N ILE A 39 27.09 31.97 -21.19
CA ILE A 39 27.01 31.60 -22.62
C ILE A 39 25.52 31.54 -23.01
N ASN A 40 25.21 32.07 -24.20
CA ASN A 40 23.86 32.17 -24.78
C ASN A 40 23.55 30.99 -25.71
N SER A 41 22.39 31.07 -26.40
CA SER A 41 21.97 30.29 -27.60
C SER A 41 21.05 29.09 -27.29
N LEU A 42 19.89 28.93 -27.94
CA LEU A 42 19.18 29.81 -28.89
C LEU A 42 17.65 29.60 -28.82
N HIS A 43 16.88 30.52 -29.42
CA HIS A 43 15.42 30.46 -29.50
C HIS A 43 14.89 29.32 -30.38
N SER A 44 13.67 28.89 -30.06
CA SER A 44 12.65 28.60 -31.08
C SER A 44 11.28 29.07 -30.59
N ARG A 45 10.50 29.70 -31.47
CA ARG A 45 9.24 30.37 -31.12
C ARG A 45 8.04 29.50 -31.47
N LEU A 46 7.11 29.35 -30.53
CA LEU A 46 5.69 29.13 -30.84
C LEU A 46 4.85 30.10 -30.01
N GLN A 47 4.12 30.98 -30.68
CA GLN A 47 3.35 32.05 -30.06
C GLN A 47 1.99 31.51 -29.60
N ARG A 48 1.59 31.84 -28.37
CA ARG A 48 0.18 31.77 -27.96
C ARG A 48 -0.50 33.10 -28.32
N PRO A 49 -1.72 33.12 -28.86
CA PRO A 49 -2.44 34.36 -29.09
C PRO A 49 -2.86 35.01 -27.76
N HIS A 50 -2.91 36.34 -27.73
CA HIS A 50 -3.53 37.07 -26.63
C HIS A 50 -5.05 36.96 -26.72
N SER A 51 -5.72 36.86 -25.57
CA SER A 51 -7.16 37.11 -25.42
C SER A 51 -7.37 38.05 -24.23
N GLU A 52 -7.14 39.34 -24.47
CA GLU A 52 -7.58 40.39 -23.54
C GLU A 52 -9.11 40.46 -23.58
N ASN A 53 -9.75 40.41 -22.40
CA ASN A 53 -11.08 40.96 -22.16
C ASN A 53 -11.43 40.82 -20.66
N SER A 54 -11.08 41.84 -19.88
CA SER A 54 -11.68 42.06 -18.56
C SER A 54 -12.85 43.04 -18.72
N PRO A 55 -14.04 42.75 -18.18
CA PRO A 55 -15.17 43.68 -18.26
C PRO A 55 -14.96 44.88 -17.31
N PRO A 56 -15.28 46.12 -17.73
CA PRO A 56 -15.39 47.24 -16.82
C PRO A 56 -16.68 47.17 -16.00
N SER A 57 -16.61 47.60 -14.74
CA SER A 57 -17.78 47.82 -13.88
C SER A 57 -17.84 49.29 -13.47
N ALA A 58 -18.83 50.04 -13.98
CA ALA A 58 -19.37 51.27 -13.37
C ALA A 58 -20.59 51.82 -14.14
N ASP A 59 -21.52 52.40 -13.39
CA ASP A 59 -22.35 53.57 -13.71
C ASP A 59 -23.10 53.68 -15.06
N ILE A 60 -24.37 53.28 -15.03
CA ILE A 60 -25.44 54.00 -15.75
C ILE A 60 -26.55 54.34 -14.74
N LEU A 61 -26.60 55.59 -14.29
CA LEU A 61 -27.64 56.08 -13.38
C LEU A 61 -27.89 57.59 -13.59
N SER A 62 -28.52 57.97 -14.71
CA SER A 62 -28.92 59.37 -14.96
C SER A 62 -30.00 59.48 -16.05
N ILE A 63 -31.03 60.31 -15.83
CA ILE A 63 -32.00 60.83 -16.83
C ILE A 63 -32.98 59.73 -17.35
N VAL A 64 -34.31 59.89 -17.42
CA VAL A 64 -35.22 61.05 -17.26
C VAL A 64 -36.21 60.83 -16.11
N THR A 65 -36.44 61.85 -15.29
CA THR A 65 -37.71 62.05 -14.58
C THR A 65 -38.37 63.33 -15.09
N GLN A 66 -39.58 63.22 -15.65
CA GLN A 66 -40.49 64.35 -15.82
C GLN A 66 -41.87 63.95 -15.30
N GLN A 67 -42.32 64.66 -14.27
CA GLN A 67 -43.68 64.56 -13.76
C GLN A 67 -44.56 65.55 -14.52
N GLY A 68 -45.70 65.07 -15.02
CA GLY A 68 -46.71 65.87 -15.71
C GLY A 68 -48.08 65.76 -15.05
N SER A 69 -48.21 66.22 -13.80
CA SER A 69 -49.49 66.24 -13.08
C SER A 69 -50.39 67.40 -13.55
N SER A 70 -51.69 67.13 -13.64
CA SER A 70 -52.69 68.05 -14.17
C SER A 70 -53.22 69.08 -13.15
N THR A 71 -53.65 70.25 -13.62
CA THR A 71 -54.90 70.94 -13.20
C THR A 71 -55.20 72.19 -14.07
N PRO A 72 -56.47 72.64 -14.21
CA PRO A 72 -56.85 73.77 -15.09
C PRO A 72 -57.43 75.00 -14.35
N ALA A 73 -57.32 76.21 -14.94
CA ALA A 73 -58.19 77.37 -14.69
C ALA A 73 -57.97 78.52 -15.71
N GLY A 74 -59.02 79.34 -15.96
CA GLY A 74 -58.89 80.71 -16.49
C GLY A 74 -59.34 80.97 -17.95
N PRO A 75 -60.38 81.80 -18.21
CA PRO A 75 -60.82 82.22 -19.55
C PRO A 75 -60.21 83.58 -19.98
N PRO A 76 -60.46 84.01 -21.23
CA PRO A 76 -61.09 85.34 -21.38
C PRO A 76 -62.15 85.48 -22.50
N SER A 77 -63.16 86.31 -22.19
CA SER A 77 -63.89 87.28 -23.04
C SER A 77 -64.42 86.94 -24.45
N ALA A 78 -65.66 87.40 -24.71
CA ALA A 78 -66.38 87.21 -25.97
C ALA A 78 -66.21 88.37 -26.99
N VAL A 79 -66.53 88.09 -28.25
CA VAL A 79 -66.79 89.07 -29.32
C VAL A 79 -68.08 88.67 -30.05
N ASN A 80 -68.94 89.63 -30.38
CA ASN A 80 -70.23 89.38 -31.04
C ASN A 80 -70.10 89.15 -32.55
N GLY A 81 -70.91 88.23 -33.09
CA GLY A 81 -71.18 88.06 -34.52
C GLY A 81 -72.57 87.45 -34.75
N PRO A 82 -73.32 87.84 -35.79
CA PRO A 82 -74.73 87.43 -35.96
C PRO A 82 -74.87 85.98 -36.46
N ALA A 83 -75.93 85.32 -36.03
CA ALA A 83 -76.21 83.92 -36.38
C ALA A 83 -76.85 83.76 -37.77
N PRO A 84 -76.39 82.81 -38.61
CA PRO A 84 -77.18 82.26 -39.70
C PRO A 84 -78.20 81.20 -39.18
N ALA A 85 -79.19 80.86 -40.00
CA ALA A 85 -80.34 80.07 -39.57
C ALA A 85 -80.07 78.56 -39.37
N MET A 86 -80.91 77.93 -38.54
CA MET A 86 -80.96 76.48 -38.32
C MET A 86 -81.25 75.72 -39.63
N GLY A 87 -80.28 74.93 -40.11
CA GLY A 87 -80.57 73.75 -40.93
C GLY A 87 -80.96 72.56 -40.04
N PRO A 88 -81.68 71.54 -40.57
CA PRO A 88 -82.03 70.36 -39.79
C PRO A 88 -80.77 69.59 -39.36
N PHE A 89 -80.69 69.25 -38.09
CA PHE A 89 -79.57 68.52 -37.51
C PHE A 89 -79.57 67.08 -38.04
N MET A 90 -78.65 66.74 -38.95
CA MET A 90 -78.30 65.34 -39.18
C MET A 90 -77.44 64.86 -38.03
N GLU A 91 -77.87 63.78 -37.40
CA GLU A 91 -77.09 63.08 -36.38
C GLU A 91 -75.79 62.56 -37.01
N PRO A 92 -74.60 62.89 -36.47
CA PRO A 92 -73.35 62.40 -37.03
C PRO A 92 -73.27 60.88 -36.85
N PRO A 93 -72.70 60.13 -37.82
CA PRO A 93 -72.56 58.69 -37.69
C PRO A 93 -71.74 58.36 -36.44
N GLY A 94 -72.30 57.53 -35.56
CA GLY A 94 -71.79 57.29 -34.22
C GLY A 94 -70.36 56.77 -34.22
N LEU A 95 -69.41 57.64 -33.89
CA LEU A 95 -68.08 57.24 -33.42
C LEU A 95 -68.26 56.60 -32.04
N ASP A 96 -68.12 55.28 -31.97
CA ASP A 96 -68.20 54.52 -30.72
C ASP A 96 -66.96 54.79 -29.85
N LEU A 97 -67.03 55.91 -29.11
CA LEU A 97 -66.04 56.31 -28.12
C LEU A 97 -65.91 55.30 -26.96
N GLU A 98 -66.97 54.52 -26.68
CA GLU A 98 -66.94 53.48 -25.65
C GLU A 98 -66.02 52.33 -26.09
N ALA A 99 -66.16 51.88 -27.35
CA ALA A 99 -65.27 50.88 -27.94
C ALA A 99 -63.81 51.37 -28.04
N GLN A 100 -63.58 52.61 -28.48
CA GLN A 100 -62.22 53.18 -28.54
C GLN A 100 -61.57 53.28 -27.14
N LEU A 101 -62.35 53.64 -26.12
CA LEU A 101 -61.88 53.67 -24.73
C LEU A 101 -61.59 52.26 -24.18
N GLN A 102 -62.37 51.25 -24.57
CA GLN A 102 -62.09 49.84 -24.23
C GLN A 102 -60.80 49.34 -24.89
N GLU A 103 -60.60 49.62 -26.18
CA GLU A 103 -59.40 49.22 -26.91
C GLU A 103 -58.13 49.89 -26.33
N PHE A 104 -58.20 51.16 -25.93
CA PHE A 104 -57.10 51.84 -25.24
C PHE A 104 -56.81 51.19 -23.87
N ARG A 105 -57.84 50.90 -23.08
CA ARG A 105 -57.72 50.19 -21.78
C ARG A 105 -57.20 48.76 -21.91
N GLU A 106 -57.36 48.11 -23.06
CA GLU A 106 -56.67 46.86 -23.36
C GLU A 106 -55.23 47.05 -23.81
N SER A 107 -54.95 48.08 -24.63
CA SER A 107 -53.59 48.44 -25.03
C SER A 107 -52.71 48.71 -23.80
N ASP A 108 -53.22 49.45 -22.81
CA ASP A 108 -52.55 49.69 -21.53
C ASP A 108 -52.31 48.37 -20.77
N ARG A 109 -53.36 47.55 -20.55
CA ARG A 109 -53.21 46.25 -19.86
C ARG A 109 -52.20 45.33 -20.55
N ARG A 110 -52.21 45.23 -21.88
CA ARG A 110 -51.22 44.44 -22.66
C ARG A 110 -49.79 44.98 -22.50
N ARG A 111 -49.63 46.29 -22.31
CA ARG A 111 -48.34 46.97 -22.07
C ARG A 111 -47.83 46.69 -20.66
N ASP A 112 -48.69 46.82 -19.65
CA ASP A 112 -48.37 46.52 -18.25
C ASP A 112 -48.03 45.04 -18.06
N ASP A 113 -48.78 44.11 -18.68
CA ASP A 113 -48.46 42.68 -18.70
C ASP A 113 -47.10 42.38 -19.35
N LEU A 114 -46.72 43.13 -20.39
CA LEU A 114 -45.41 42.99 -21.02
C LEU A 114 -44.29 43.51 -20.09
N VAL A 115 -44.45 44.70 -19.51
CA VAL A 115 -43.49 45.28 -18.55
C VAL A 115 -43.34 44.38 -17.32
N ALA A 116 -44.43 43.88 -16.75
CA ALA A 116 -44.41 42.99 -15.59
C ALA A 116 -43.81 41.60 -15.89
N ARG A 117 -43.79 41.15 -17.15
CA ARG A 117 -43.05 39.95 -17.58
C ARG A 117 -41.57 40.23 -17.81
N LEU A 118 -41.23 41.33 -18.48
CA LEU A 118 -39.85 41.76 -18.69
C LEU A 118 -39.12 42.00 -17.37
N TYR A 119 -39.77 42.64 -16.40
CA TYR A 119 -39.20 42.89 -15.07
C TYR A 119 -38.92 41.60 -14.29
N ARG A 120 -39.85 40.63 -14.30
CA ARG A 120 -39.64 39.31 -13.70
C ARG A 120 -38.48 38.55 -14.38
N SER A 121 -38.48 38.50 -15.71
CA SER A 121 -37.41 37.84 -16.47
C SER A 121 -36.04 38.48 -16.21
N TYR A 122 -35.97 39.81 -16.06
CA TYR A 122 -34.75 40.51 -15.66
C TYR A 122 -34.31 40.17 -14.22
N GLN A 123 -35.25 40.08 -13.26
CA GLN A 123 -34.94 39.65 -11.89
C GLN A 123 -34.42 38.20 -11.84
N GLU A 124 -35.08 37.27 -12.53
CA GLU A 124 -34.67 35.87 -12.67
C GLU A 124 -33.27 35.76 -13.29
N LEU A 125 -33.03 36.45 -14.41
CA LEU A 125 -31.73 36.49 -15.09
C LEU A 125 -30.64 37.13 -14.21
N SER A 126 -30.96 38.17 -13.45
CA SER A 126 -30.05 38.84 -12.52
C SER A 126 -29.64 37.93 -11.35
N ILE A 127 -30.55 37.07 -10.88
CA ILE A 127 -30.26 36.07 -9.84
C ILE A 127 -29.40 34.94 -10.43
N ALA A 128 -29.79 34.38 -11.57
CA ALA A 128 -29.06 33.30 -12.25
C ALA A 128 -27.63 33.73 -12.66
N TYR A 129 -27.46 34.97 -13.11
CA TYR A 129 -26.14 35.54 -13.42
C TYR A 129 -25.26 35.63 -12.16
N ARG A 130 -25.79 36.14 -11.05
CA ARG A 130 -25.05 36.22 -9.77
C ARG A 130 -24.66 34.85 -9.22
N GLN A 131 -25.54 33.85 -9.32
CA GLN A 131 -25.22 32.47 -8.97
C GLN A 131 -24.07 31.94 -9.84
N LYS A 132 -24.18 32.06 -11.16
CA LYS A 132 -23.15 31.60 -12.11
C LYS A 132 -21.79 32.29 -11.92
N CYS A 133 -21.77 33.56 -11.50
CA CYS A 133 -20.53 34.25 -11.12
C CYS A 133 -19.89 33.63 -9.86
N ALA A 134 -20.68 33.35 -8.82
CA ALA A 134 -20.19 32.71 -7.61
C ALA A 134 -19.66 31.29 -7.87
N ASP A 135 -20.39 30.50 -8.69
CA ASP A 135 -19.97 29.15 -9.11
C ASP A 135 -18.62 29.19 -9.86
N TYR A 136 -18.47 30.12 -10.81
CA TYR A 136 -17.24 30.31 -11.57
C TYR A 136 -16.06 30.77 -10.71
N GLU A 137 -16.29 31.65 -9.72
CA GLU A 137 -15.26 32.03 -8.75
C GLU A 137 -14.87 30.87 -7.83
N GLN A 138 -15.81 29.99 -7.47
CA GLN A 138 -15.52 28.78 -6.70
C GLN A 138 -14.72 27.78 -7.54
N GLU A 139 -15.10 27.54 -8.80
CA GLU A 139 -14.34 26.69 -9.72
C GLU A 139 -12.92 27.21 -9.95
N ARG A 140 -12.73 28.52 -10.17
CA ARG A 140 -11.38 29.13 -10.28
C ARG A 140 -10.57 29.00 -9.00
N ARG A 141 -11.18 29.12 -7.82
CA ARG A 141 -10.50 28.88 -6.53
C ARG A 141 -10.06 27.42 -6.42
N SER A 142 -10.93 26.47 -6.76
CA SER A 142 -10.61 25.04 -6.77
C SER A 142 -9.48 24.71 -7.76
N LEU A 143 -9.53 25.21 -9.00
CA LEU A 143 -8.48 24.99 -10.00
C LEU A 143 -7.11 25.53 -9.56
N ASN A 144 -7.08 26.73 -8.97
CA ASN A 144 -5.85 27.33 -8.44
C ASN A 144 -5.25 26.53 -7.26
N MET A 145 -6.10 25.92 -6.43
CA MET A 145 -5.68 25.06 -5.32
C MET A 145 -5.19 23.71 -5.84
N TRP A 146 -5.96 23.00 -6.67
CA TRP A 146 -5.51 21.74 -7.29
C TRP A 146 -4.17 21.87 -8.05
N GLN A 147 -3.90 23.01 -8.69
CA GLN A 147 -2.61 23.28 -9.33
C GLN A 147 -1.47 23.40 -8.30
N ARG A 148 -1.69 24.11 -7.18
CA ARG A 148 -0.70 24.22 -6.09
C ARG A 148 -0.45 22.88 -5.41
N ASP A 149 -1.49 22.11 -5.16
CA ASP A 149 -1.39 20.81 -4.49
C ASP A 149 -0.65 19.81 -5.38
N ARG A 150 -0.95 19.79 -6.69
CA ARG A 150 -0.19 19.05 -7.69
C ARG A 150 1.29 19.46 -7.70
N ASP A 151 1.59 20.75 -7.69
CA ASP A 151 2.96 21.25 -7.81
C ASP A 151 3.76 21.03 -6.51
N ALA A 152 3.11 21.10 -5.35
CA ALA A 152 3.69 20.73 -4.06
C ALA A 152 3.97 19.22 -3.97
N LEU A 153 3.02 18.37 -4.36
CA LEU A 153 3.19 16.92 -4.43
C LEU A 153 4.27 16.52 -5.45
N ALA A 154 4.35 17.19 -6.60
CA ALA A 154 5.41 16.98 -7.58
C ALA A 154 6.79 17.38 -7.01
N GLY A 155 6.87 18.46 -6.24
CA GLY A 155 8.06 18.86 -5.50
C GLY A 155 8.51 17.80 -4.49
N GLN A 156 7.61 17.37 -3.60
CA GLN A 156 7.87 16.31 -2.61
C GLN A 156 8.28 14.98 -3.27
N LEU A 157 7.63 14.59 -4.36
CA LEU A 157 7.96 13.38 -5.11
C LEU A 157 9.36 13.48 -5.73
N ASN A 158 9.75 14.65 -6.24
CA ASN A 158 11.09 14.90 -6.77
C ASN A 158 12.16 14.91 -5.66
N GLU A 159 11.87 15.48 -4.50
CA GLU A 159 12.74 15.46 -3.32
C GLU A 159 12.96 14.03 -2.80
N LEU A 160 11.89 13.25 -2.65
CA LEU A 160 11.95 11.83 -2.26
C LEU A 160 12.71 10.97 -3.27
N LYS A 161 12.56 11.23 -4.58
CA LYS A 161 13.38 10.60 -5.62
C LYS A 161 14.85 10.95 -5.45
N LEU A 162 15.19 12.23 -5.32
CA LEU A 162 16.58 12.67 -5.17
C LEU A 162 17.23 12.08 -3.91
N ALA A 163 16.50 12.01 -2.79
CA ALA A 163 16.96 11.34 -1.58
C ALA A 163 17.21 9.83 -1.78
N ASN A 164 16.33 9.14 -2.49
CA ASN A 164 16.42 7.71 -2.80
C ASN A 164 17.45 7.35 -3.90
N GLU A 165 17.79 8.32 -4.74
CA GLU A 165 18.84 8.24 -5.76
C GLU A 165 20.21 8.66 -5.20
N SER A 166 20.24 9.47 -4.13
CA SER A 166 21.45 9.80 -3.39
C SER A 166 22.16 8.58 -2.81
N ASN A 167 23.49 8.65 -2.78
CA ASN A 167 24.39 7.60 -2.26
C ASN A 167 24.12 6.21 -2.88
N PRO A 168 24.27 6.05 -4.21
CA PRO A 168 24.14 4.76 -4.87
C PRO A 168 25.22 3.79 -4.39
N LEU A 169 24.77 2.60 -3.96
CA LEU A 169 25.59 1.53 -3.40
C LEU A 169 25.72 0.36 -4.39
N VAL A 170 26.93 -0.16 -4.53
CA VAL A 170 27.19 -1.53 -5.02
C VAL A 170 27.53 -2.40 -3.82
N PHE A 171 26.79 -3.49 -3.64
CA PHE A 171 27.10 -4.50 -2.63
C PHE A 171 27.77 -5.71 -3.28
N VAL A 172 28.86 -6.19 -2.72
CA VAL A 172 29.61 -7.34 -3.22
C VAL A 172 29.78 -8.34 -2.10
N ILE A 173 29.35 -9.58 -2.31
CA ILE A 173 29.44 -10.64 -1.32
C ILE A 173 29.99 -11.92 -1.93
N ILE A 174 31.08 -12.40 -1.33
CA ILE A 174 31.95 -13.42 -1.91
C ILE A 174 32.09 -14.56 -0.90
N ASP A 175 31.85 -15.79 -1.36
CA ASP A 175 32.18 -17.02 -0.65
C ASP A 175 33.67 -17.31 -0.79
N GLY A 176 34.41 -17.21 0.33
CA GLY A 176 35.86 -17.29 0.35
C GLY A 176 36.47 -18.69 0.25
N ASP A 177 35.72 -19.78 0.47
CA ASP A 177 36.21 -21.15 0.20
C ASP A 177 36.15 -21.41 -1.32
N GLY A 178 35.15 -20.85 -2.02
CA GLY A 178 35.04 -20.92 -3.47
C GLY A 178 35.94 -19.94 -4.24
N ALA A 179 36.02 -18.67 -3.81
CA ALA A 179 36.70 -17.58 -4.53
C ALA A 179 38.09 -17.28 -3.96
N ILE A 180 39.01 -18.19 -4.24
CA ILE A 180 40.37 -18.14 -3.74
C ILE A 180 41.18 -17.06 -4.49
N PHE A 181 41.79 -16.14 -3.75
CA PHE A 181 42.72 -15.14 -4.30
C PHE A 181 43.95 -15.80 -4.95
N ARG A 182 44.60 -15.07 -5.86
CA ARG A 182 45.82 -15.56 -6.51
C ARG A 182 46.98 -15.75 -5.54
N ASP A 183 47.82 -16.73 -5.86
CA ASP A 183 48.94 -17.17 -5.06
C ASP A 183 50.01 -16.07 -4.87
N ASP A 184 50.21 -15.20 -5.88
CA ASP A 184 51.10 -14.02 -5.83
C ASP A 184 50.57 -12.83 -5.01
N LEU A 185 49.28 -12.88 -4.64
CA LEU A 185 48.67 -11.97 -3.67
C LEU A 185 48.72 -12.60 -2.26
N LEU A 186 48.30 -13.86 -2.12
CA LEU A 186 48.24 -14.56 -0.83
C LEU A 186 49.63 -14.76 -0.18
N SER A 187 50.65 -15.12 -0.97
CA SER A 187 52.01 -15.36 -0.48
C SER A 187 52.72 -14.10 0.06
N ARG A 188 52.20 -12.89 -0.26
CA ARG A 188 52.73 -11.60 0.22
C ARG A 188 52.00 -11.07 1.46
N GLY A 189 51.05 -11.81 2.02
CA GLY A 189 50.35 -11.43 3.26
C GLY A 189 49.74 -10.02 3.17
N ALA A 190 50.18 -9.11 4.05
CA ALA A 190 49.64 -7.75 4.14
C ALA A 190 49.78 -6.91 2.85
N GLU A 191 50.92 -6.99 2.15
CA GLU A 191 51.12 -6.23 0.91
C GLU A 191 50.17 -6.72 -0.19
N GLY A 192 50.10 -8.03 -0.38
CA GLY A 192 49.19 -8.63 -1.36
C GLY A 192 47.71 -8.46 -1.01
N GLY A 193 47.36 -8.36 0.29
CA GLY A 193 46.02 -7.99 0.75
C GLY A 193 45.65 -6.56 0.36
N THR A 194 46.61 -5.63 0.47
CA THR A 194 46.46 -4.23 0.06
C THR A 194 46.24 -4.13 -1.46
N ASP A 195 47.11 -4.77 -2.25
CA ASP A 195 47.01 -4.79 -3.72
C ASP A 195 45.71 -5.45 -4.19
N ALA A 196 45.31 -6.56 -3.57
CA ALA A 196 44.07 -7.27 -3.89
C ALA A 196 42.82 -6.40 -3.67
N ALA A 197 42.82 -5.50 -2.67
CA ALA A 197 41.72 -4.57 -2.45
C ALA A 197 41.63 -3.50 -3.55
N PHE A 198 42.75 -2.90 -3.95
CA PHE A 198 42.79 -1.91 -5.03
C PHE A 198 42.45 -2.51 -6.40
N GLU A 199 42.96 -3.69 -6.72
CA GLU A 199 42.67 -4.35 -7.99
C GLU A 199 41.20 -4.84 -8.03
N LEU A 200 40.68 -5.41 -6.94
CA LEU A 200 39.27 -5.80 -6.87
C LEU A 200 38.33 -4.59 -7.01
N LEU A 201 38.63 -3.46 -6.35
CA LEU A 201 37.87 -2.21 -6.53
C LEU A 201 37.88 -1.74 -7.99
N THR A 202 39.03 -1.80 -8.65
CA THR A 202 39.20 -1.40 -10.05
C THR A 202 38.40 -2.30 -10.99
N GLN A 203 38.45 -3.62 -10.78
CA GLN A 203 37.69 -4.59 -11.58
C GLN A 203 36.17 -4.49 -11.34
N ILE A 204 35.72 -4.28 -10.09
CA ILE A 204 34.29 -4.03 -9.79
C ILE A 204 33.82 -2.75 -10.49
N ARG A 205 34.55 -1.62 -10.35
CA ARG A 205 34.18 -0.36 -11.03
C ARG A 205 34.07 -0.52 -12.54
N LYS A 206 35.07 -1.18 -13.16
CA LYS A 206 35.08 -1.48 -14.59
C LYS A 206 33.86 -2.31 -15.01
N HIS A 207 33.51 -3.35 -14.25
CA HIS A 207 32.35 -4.20 -14.51
C HIS A 207 31.02 -3.45 -14.35
N ILE A 208 30.84 -2.71 -13.26
CA ILE A 208 29.62 -1.92 -13.02
C ILE A 208 29.43 -0.83 -14.10
N LYS A 209 30.53 -0.24 -14.61
CA LYS A 209 30.49 0.73 -15.71
C LYS A 209 30.07 0.13 -17.07
N THR A 210 30.22 -1.18 -17.31
CA THR A 210 29.66 -1.82 -18.52
C THR A 210 28.15 -2.07 -18.40
N ILE A 211 27.62 -2.24 -17.18
CA ILE A 211 26.19 -2.43 -16.91
C ILE A 211 25.46 -1.08 -16.86
N TYR A 212 26.11 -0.02 -16.36
CA TYR A 212 25.55 1.32 -16.27
C TYR A 212 26.47 2.37 -16.96
N PRO A 213 26.52 2.42 -18.31
CA PRO A 213 27.40 3.34 -19.04
C PRO A 213 27.21 4.82 -18.69
N GLU A 214 25.95 5.25 -18.55
CA GLU A 214 25.59 6.64 -18.24
C GLU A 214 25.83 7.04 -16.77
N ALA A 215 26.10 6.07 -15.88
CA ALA A 215 26.32 6.34 -14.47
C ALA A 215 27.75 6.81 -14.18
N LYS A 216 27.91 7.79 -13.29
CA LYS A 216 29.20 8.17 -12.69
C LYS A 216 29.56 7.20 -11.56
N VAL A 217 29.93 5.97 -11.95
CA VAL A 217 30.27 4.82 -11.07
C VAL A 217 31.46 5.13 -10.14
N GLU A 218 32.24 6.16 -10.46
CA GLU A 218 33.32 6.69 -9.64
C GLU A 218 32.81 7.19 -8.28
N ASP A 219 31.61 7.80 -8.26
CA ASP A 219 30.94 8.36 -7.08
C ASP A 219 30.10 7.31 -6.31
N TRP A 220 29.93 6.11 -6.87
CA TRP A 220 29.14 5.06 -6.24
C TRP A 220 29.94 4.43 -5.11
N THR A 221 29.32 4.26 -3.93
CA THR A 221 30.00 3.59 -2.81
C THR A 221 29.98 2.08 -3.05
N ILE A 222 31.11 1.41 -2.79
CA ILE A 222 31.29 -0.02 -3.05
C ILE A 222 31.64 -0.70 -1.75
N MET A 223 30.81 -1.65 -1.32
CA MET A 223 30.99 -2.45 -0.10
C MET A 223 31.30 -3.89 -0.48
N VAL A 224 32.35 -4.49 0.09
CA VAL A 224 32.78 -5.87 -0.17
C VAL A 224 32.80 -6.67 1.13
N GLN A 225 32.17 -7.84 1.12
CA GLN A 225 32.21 -8.81 2.21
C GLN A 225 32.68 -10.17 1.68
N ILE A 226 33.85 -10.62 2.12
CA ILE A 226 34.37 -11.97 1.86
C ILE A 226 34.03 -12.81 3.07
N VAL A 227 33.00 -13.65 2.95
CA VAL A 227 32.51 -14.53 4.00
C VAL A 227 33.27 -15.84 3.91
N ILE A 228 34.00 -16.19 4.97
CA ILE A 228 34.97 -17.30 4.93
C ILE A 228 35.13 -17.93 6.32
N SER A 229 35.65 -19.16 6.37
CA SER A 229 36.24 -19.72 7.60
C SER A 229 37.75 -19.47 7.56
N LEU A 230 38.26 -18.47 8.30
CA LEU A 230 39.68 -18.09 8.21
C LEU A 230 40.59 -19.27 8.57
N GLU A 231 40.27 -20.01 9.63
CA GLU A 231 41.01 -21.20 10.07
C GLU A 231 40.92 -22.37 9.07
N GLY A 232 39.77 -22.52 8.38
CA GLY A 232 39.58 -23.52 7.33
C GLY A 232 40.42 -23.23 6.09
N GLN A 233 40.43 -21.96 5.65
CA GLN A 233 41.20 -21.52 4.50
C GLN A 233 42.70 -21.50 4.79
N ALA A 234 43.11 -21.00 5.96
CA ALA A 234 44.50 -20.98 6.42
C ALA A 234 45.18 -22.36 6.31
N ARG A 235 44.51 -23.42 6.79
CA ARG A 235 45.00 -24.81 6.65
C ARG A 235 45.09 -25.26 5.20
N THR A 236 44.11 -24.89 4.36
CA THR A 236 44.10 -25.25 2.93
C THR A 236 45.24 -24.58 2.17
N LEU A 237 45.50 -23.28 2.41
CA LEU A 237 46.57 -22.53 1.76
C LEU A 237 47.96 -23.02 2.19
N HIS A 238 48.16 -23.30 3.49
CA HIS A 238 49.42 -23.85 4.01
C HIS A 238 49.68 -25.26 3.48
N ALA A 239 48.68 -26.15 3.49
CA ALA A 239 48.81 -27.50 2.93
C ALA A 239 49.09 -27.53 1.42
N ALA A 240 48.77 -26.45 0.70
CA ALA A 240 49.09 -26.25 -0.71
C ALA A 240 50.45 -25.55 -0.95
N GLY A 241 51.16 -25.13 0.10
CA GLY A 241 52.45 -24.42 0.00
C GLY A 241 52.36 -22.96 -0.46
N ILE A 242 51.17 -22.36 -0.47
CA ILE A 242 50.94 -20.98 -0.96
C ILE A 242 51.35 -19.93 0.08
N VAL A 243 51.30 -20.29 1.37
CA VAL A 243 51.62 -19.44 2.54
C VAL A 243 52.41 -20.25 3.57
N GLN A 244 53.27 -19.59 4.35
CA GLN A 244 54.21 -20.28 5.25
C GLN A 244 53.66 -20.46 6.67
N ASP A 245 52.95 -19.47 7.19
CA ASP A 245 52.25 -19.51 8.48
C ASP A 245 50.78 -19.21 8.19
N GLY A 246 50.04 -20.24 7.76
CA GLY A 246 48.81 -20.02 7.00
C GLY A 246 47.71 -19.26 7.71
N TYR A 247 47.68 -19.25 9.05
CA TYR A 247 46.73 -18.43 9.80
C TYR A 247 47.22 -16.98 9.96
N ARG A 248 48.50 -16.79 10.33
CA ARG A 248 49.11 -15.46 10.46
C ARG A 248 49.10 -14.71 9.14
N ASP A 249 49.56 -15.35 8.07
CA ASP A 249 49.76 -14.73 6.75
C ASP A 249 48.40 -14.37 6.11
N LEU A 250 47.40 -15.26 6.21
CA LEU A 250 46.03 -14.97 5.76
C LEU A 250 45.33 -13.89 6.61
N THR A 251 45.58 -13.86 7.92
CA THR A 251 45.02 -12.82 8.80
C THR A 251 45.67 -11.45 8.51
N ALA A 252 46.97 -11.41 8.24
CA ALA A 252 47.67 -10.20 7.80
C ALA A 252 47.14 -9.70 6.45
N PHE A 253 46.92 -10.60 5.49
CA PHE A 253 46.24 -10.31 4.22
C PHE A 253 44.84 -9.73 4.44
N ALA A 254 44.01 -10.39 5.25
CA ALA A 254 42.63 -9.99 5.52
C ALA A 254 42.52 -8.63 6.21
N HIS A 255 43.41 -8.34 7.17
CA HIS A 255 43.49 -7.04 7.85
C HIS A 255 43.92 -5.93 6.90
N ALA A 256 44.98 -6.13 6.12
CA ALA A 256 45.47 -5.12 5.18
C ALA A 256 44.48 -4.84 4.05
N PHE A 257 43.79 -5.87 3.55
CA PHE A 257 42.70 -5.74 2.57
C PHE A 257 41.57 -4.84 3.06
N GLY A 258 41.13 -5.00 4.33
CA GLY A 258 40.11 -4.12 4.93
C GLY A 258 40.61 -2.73 5.33
N GLN A 259 41.91 -2.57 5.60
CA GLN A 259 42.52 -1.26 5.86
C GLN A 259 42.72 -0.44 4.57
N ALA A 260 43.02 -1.11 3.45
CA ALA A 260 43.20 -0.47 2.15
C ALA A 260 41.90 0.12 1.56
N GLN A 261 40.74 -0.43 1.92
CA GLN A 261 39.42 0.02 1.45
C GLN A 261 38.39 -0.06 2.59
N SER A 262 37.91 1.08 3.09
CA SER A 262 37.17 1.19 4.36
C SER A 262 35.79 0.50 4.41
N LEU A 263 35.26 0.05 3.28
CA LEU A 263 34.01 -0.74 3.18
C LEU A 263 34.26 -2.18 2.71
N PHE A 264 35.52 -2.62 2.66
CA PHE A 264 35.92 -3.98 2.33
C PHE A 264 36.22 -4.74 3.62
N SER A 265 35.79 -6.00 3.70
CA SER A 265 35.91 -6.77 4.95
C SER A 265 35.99 -8.27 4.70
N PHE A 266 36.81 -8.93 5.51
CA PHE A 266 36.73 -10.37 5.74
C PHE A 266 35.77 -10.63 6.89
N VAL A 267 34.80 -11.51 6.66
CA VAL A 267 33.75 -11.86 7.61
C VAL A 267 33.96 -13.31 8.02
N ASP A 268 34.79 -13.52 9.03
CA ASP A 268 35.02 -14.87 9.56
C ASP A 268 33.73 -15.43 10.16
N VAL A 269 33.35 -16.63 9.72
CA VAL A 269 32.25 -17.41 10.31
C VAL A 269 32.76 -18.49 11.27
N GLY A 270 34.08 -18.63 11.43
CA GLY A 270 34.72 -19.66 12.25
C GLY A 270 34.50 -21.06 11.69
N ILE A 271 34.64 -22.09 12.54
CA ILE A 271 34.46 -23.48 12.13
C ILE A 271 32.95 -23.81 12.01
N GLY A 272 32.57 -24.53 10.95
CA GLY A 272 31.27 -25.18 10.79
C GLY A 272 30.79 -25.19 9.34
N LYS A 273 30.09 -26.26 8.94
CA LYS A 273 29.44 -26.34 7.63
C LYS A 273 28.25 -25.38 7.54
N GLU A 274 27.92 -24.95 6.33
CA GLU A 274 26.75 -24.10 5.99
C GLU A 274 26.71 -22.69 6.64
N ARG A 275 27.70 -22.34 7.49
CA ARG A 275 27.73 -21.05 8.21
C ARG A 275 27.99 -19.87 7.29
N ALA A 276 28.82 -20.04 6.27
CA ALA A 276 29.13 -19.02 5.28
C ALA A 276 27.91 -18.77 4.39
N ASP A 277 27.44 -19.81 3.72
CA ASP A 277 26.31 -19.77 2.79
C ASP A 277 24.98 -19.38 3.48
N HIS A 278 24.73 -19.71 4.76
CA HIS A 278 23.60 -19.10 5.49
C HIS A 278 23.74 -17.58 5.63
N LYS A 279 24.93 -17.10 6.05
CA LYS A 279 25.18 -15.66 6.23
C LYS A 279 25.12 -14.91 4.89
N ILE A 280 25.70 -15.48 3.84
CA ILE A 280 25.64 -14.93 2.48
C ILE A 280 24.19 -14.82 1.99
N ARG A 281 23.41 -15.89 2.11
CA ARG A 281 22.00 -15.93 1.69
C ARG A 281 21.17 -14.84 2.40
N GLU A 282 21.32 -14.68 3.71
CA GLU A 282 20.54 -13.68 4.45
C GLU A 282 21.00 -12.24 4.16
N THR A 283 22.31 -11.98 4.15
CA THR A 283 22.84 -10.63 3.86
C THR A 283 22.48 -10.18 2.45
N MET A 284 22.61 -11.06 1.45
CA MET A 284 22.18 -10.76 0.07
C MET A 284 20.67 -10.55 -0.03
N ARG A 285 19.84 -11.31 0.72
CA ARG A 285 18.38 -11.18 0.75
C ARG A 285 17.93 -9.78 1.21
N VAL A 286 18.67 -9.16 2.13
CA VAL A 286 18.45 -7.77 2.56
C VAL A 286 18.99 -6.80 1.49
N MET A 287 20.27 -6.88 1.17
CA MET A 287 20.97 -5.88 0.34
C MET A 287 20.34 -5.70 -1.05
N VAL A 288 19.93 -6.79 -1.72
CA VAL A 288 19.35 -6.71 -3.09
C VAL A 288 18.05 -5.88 -3.15
N ARG A 289 17.32 -5.78 -2.03
CA ARG A 289 16.04 -5.05 -1.92
C ARG A 289 16.20 -3.60 -1.50
N LEU A 290 17.37 -3.19 -1.03
CA LEU A 290 17.63 -1.78 -0.71
C LEU A 290 17.56 -0.96 -2.00
N SER A 291 16.84 0.16 -1.97
CA SER A 291 16.63 1.04 -3.12
C SER A 291 17.89 1.83 -3.49
N GLN A 292 18.74 2.13 -2.51
CA GLN A 292 20.07 2.70 -2.71
C GLN A 292 21.07 1.68 -3.28
N CYS A 293 20.93 0.38 -2.97
CA CYS A 293 21.74 -0.67 -3.57
C CYS A 293 21.34 -0.85 -5.03
N LYS A 294 22.09 -0.26 -5.95
CA LYS A 294 21.79 -0.26 -7.39
C LYS A 294 22.18 -1.59 -8.05
N HIS A 295 23.24 -2.25 -7.54
CA HIS A 295 23.69 -3.56 -8.03
C HIS A 295 24.27 -4.44 -6.91
N VAL A 296 24.13 -5.75 -7.04
CA VAL A 296 24.76 -6.76 -6.18
C VAL A 296 25.62 -7.70 -7.01
N LEU A 297 26.87 -7.92 -6.62
CA LEU A 297 27.76 -8.93 -7.20
C LEU A 297 27.96 -10.07 -6.21
N PHE A 298 27.52 -11.28 -6.56
CA PHE A 298 27.62 -12.49 -5.73
C PHE A 298 28.51 -13.54 -6.40
N GLY A 299 29.28 -14.29 -5.63
CA GLY A 299 29.75 -15.60 -6.09
C GLY A 299 30.83 -16.24 -5.20
N PRO A 300 31.56 -17.25 -5.71
CA PRO A 300 31.58 -17.65 -7.12
C PRO A 300 30.51 -18.68 -7.48
N CYS A 301 30.28 -18.85 -8.77
CA CYS A 301 29.31 -19.80 -9.34
C CYS A 301 29.78 -21.27 -9.34
N ALA A 302 30.30 -21.72 -8.20
CA ALA A 302 30.96 -23.02 -8.02
C ALA A 302 30.21 -24.00 -7.11
N ASP A 303 29.17 -23.57 -6.37
CA ASP A 303 28.29 -24.46 -5.58
C ASP A 303 26.82 -24.37 -6.02
N ASN A 304 26.21 -25.51 -6.29
CA ASN A 304 24.80 -25.61 -6.67
C ASN A 304 23.85 -25.32 -5.50
N GLY A 305 24.30 -25.35 -4.24
CA GLY A 305 23.51 -25.00 -3.06
C GLY A 305 22.92 -23.58 -3.10
N TYR A 306 23.56 -22.66 -3.84
CA TYR A 306 23.04 -21.30 -4.07
C TYR A 306 21.94 -21.21 -5.14
N LEU A 307 21.80 -22.18 -6.05
CA LEU A 307 20.84 -22.07 -7.17
C LEU A 307 19.37 -21.91 -6.72
N PRO A 308 18.84 -22.69 -5.75
CA PRO A 308 17.45 -22.53 -5.29
C PRO A 308 17.21 -21.19 -4.58
N PHE A 309 18.27 -20.54 -4.08
CA PHE A 309 18.21 -19.21 -3.49
C PHE A 309 18.26 -18.10 -4.54
N LEU A 310 18.95 -18.31 -5.67
CA LEU A 310 19.11 -17.32 -6.74
C LEU A 310 17.93 -17.28 -7.73
N GLU A 311 17.33 -18.43 -8.04
CA GLU A 311 16.24 -18.54 -9.04
C GLU A 311 15.08 -17.54 -8.80
N PRO A 312 14.60 -17.28 -7.55
CA PRO A 312 13.53 -16.30 -7.32
C PRO A 312 13.87 -14.86 -7.75
N TYR A 313 15.14 -14.46 -7.69
CA TYR A 313 15.55 -13.09 -8.04
C TYR A 313 15.65 -12.85 -9.54
N LYS A 314 15.82 -13.92 -10.34
CA LYS A 314 16.04 -13.89 -11.80
C LYS A 314 15.03 -13.02 -12.55
N ARG A 315 13.73 -13.17 -12.23
CA ARG A 315 12.63 -12.46 -12.91
C ARG A 315 12.53 -10.97 -12.54
N GLU A 316 12.71 -10.65 -11.26
CA GLU A 316 12.35 -9.33 -10.72
C GLU A 316 13.56 -8.43 -10.47
N LEU A 317 14.69 -9.01 -10.03
CA LEU A 317 15.89 -8.30 -9.63
C LEU A 317 17.13 -8.70 -10.45
N GLY A 318 16.99 -9.56 -11.48
CA GLY A 318 18.12 -10.08 -12.26
C GLY A 318 18.98 -8.99 -12.92
N HIS A 319 18.38 -7.86 -13.32
CA HIS A 319 19.09 -6.67 -13.83
C HIS A 319 19.99 -5.98 -12.77
N LYS A 320 19.75 -6.23 -11.48
CA LYS A 320 20.57 -5.77 -10.36
C LYS A 320 21.61 -6.81 -9.93
N LEU A 321 21.71 -7.97 -10.58
CA LEU A 321 22.57 -9.08 -10.15
C LEU A 321 23.67 -9.42 -11.16
N SER A 322 24.90 -9.47 -10.65
CA SER A 322 26.04 -10.07 -11.32
C SER A 322 26.56 -11.29 -10.55
N LEU A 323 27.01 -12.27 -11.33
CA LEU A 323 27.59 -13.53 -10.88
C LEU A 323 29.12 -13.51 -11.09
N LEU A 324 29.89 -13.70 -10.01
CA LEU A 324 31.34 -13.83 -10.08
C LEU A 324 31.73 -15.22 -10.59
N GLU A 325 32.48 -15.25 -11.69
CA GLU A 325 32.99 -16.46 -12.32
C GLU A 325 34.51 -16.51 -12.12
N THR A 326 34.96 -17.22 -11.07
CA THR A 326 36.38 -17.53 -10.82
C THR A 326 36.78 -18.75 -11.63
N THR A 327 36.18 -19.91 -11.31
CA THR A 327 36.19 -21.14 -12.11
C THR A 327 35.07 -21.15 -13.16
N PRO A 328 35.15 -21.98 -14.21
CA PRO A 328 34.06 -22.18 -15.16
C PRO A 328 32.73 -22.52 -14.45
N PRO A 329 31.59 -21.91 -14.85
CA PRO A 329 30.35 -21.97 -14.11
C PRO A 329 29.57 -23.24 -14.47
N MET A 330 28.95 -23.86 -13.47
CA MET A 330 28.07 -25.03 -13.72
C MET A 330 26.81 -24.64 -14.50
N GLN A 331 26.25 -25.60 -15.24
CA GLN A 331 25.14 -25.39 -16.17
C GLN A 331 23.92 -24.68 -15.55
N GLY A 332 23.62 -24.92 -14.28
CA GLY A 332 22.54 -24.22 -13.57
C GLY A 332 22.77 -22.70 -13.45
N PHE A 333 24.00 -22.26 -13.20
CA PHE A 333 24.35 -20.84 -13.17
C PHE A 333 24.28 -20.19 -14.57
N ILE A 334 24.56 -20.96 -15.62
CA ILE A 334 24.37 -20.50 -17.01
C ILE A 334 22.86 -20.36 -17.30
N GLN A 335 22.03 -21.31 -16.85
CA GLN A 335 20.57 -21.28 -16.98
C GLN A 335 19.87 -20.18 -16.15
N LEU A 336 20.54 -19.58 -15.16
CA LEU A 336 20.02 -18.39 -14.48
C LEU A 336 19.99 -17.16 -15.41
N GLY A 337 20.86 -17.08 -16.43
CA GLY A 337 20.85 -15.97 -17.40
C GLY A 337 21.26 -14.60 -16.83
N LEU A 338 21.85 -14.55 -15.64
CA LEU A 338 22.32 -13.31 -15.01
C LEU A 338 23.62 -12.79 -15.66
N HIS A 339 23.94 -11.51 -15.42
CA HIS A 339 25.23 -10.93 -15.81
C HIS A 339 26.37 -11.70 -15.13
N ARG A 340 27.53 -11.81 -15.80
CA ARG A 340 28.71 -12.51 -15.27
C ARG A 340 29.95 -11.62 -15.30
N ALA A 341 30.76 -11.71 -14.25
CA ALA A 341 32.00 -10.96 -14.06
C ALA A 341 33.18 -11.92 -13.91
N LYS A 342 34.34 -11.60 -14.48
CA LYS A 342 35.59 -12.36 -14.31
C LYS A 342 36.71 -11.43 -13.87
N PHE A 343 37.36 -11.71 -12.74
CA PHE A 343 38.46 -10.90 -12.21
C PHE A 343 39.76 -11.74 -12.09
N PRO A 344 40.38 -12.17 -13.21
CA PRO A 344 41.54 -13.08 -13.24
C PRO A 344 42.86 -12.43 -12.75
N THR A 345 42.84 -11.13 -12.46
CA THR A 345 43.91 -10.39 -11.77
C THR A 345 43.77 -10.44 -10.25
N VAL A 346 42.63 -10.90 -9.71
CA VAL A 346 42.35 -11.00 -8.27
C VAL A 346 42.25 -12.46 -7.81
N PHE A 347 41.48 -13.27 -8.52
CA PHE A 347 41.14 -14.64 -8.13
C PHE A 347 41.79 -15.68 -9.05
N ARG A 348 42.04 -16.86 -8.49
CA ARG A 348 42.44 -18.05 -9.25
C ARG A 348 41.31 -18.48 -10.20
N SER A 349 41.68 -19.00 -11.37
CA SER A 349 40.75 -19.70 -12.27
C SER A 349 40.61 -21.20 -11.99
N GLU A 350 41.40 -21.72 -11.03
CA GLU A 350 41.48 -23.13 -10.66
C GLU A 350 41.41 -23.31 -9.15
N GLN A 351 40.71 -24.36 -8.70
CA GLN A 351 40.62 -24.73 -7.30
C GLN A 351 41.99 -25.18 -6.74
N ILE A 352 42.11 -25.19 -5.41
CA ILE A 352 43.31 -25.76 -4.76
C ILE A 352 43.17 -27.28 -4.70
N VAL A 353 44.12 -27.98 -5.33
CA VAL A 353 44.29 -29.43 -5.18
C VAL A 353 44.83 -29.71 -3.78
N ARG A 354 43.93 -29.97 -2.83
CA ARG A 354 44.29 -30.39 -1.45
C ARG A 354 45.06 -31.72 -1.53
N PRO A 355 46.31 -31.83 -1.02
CA PRO A 355 47.04 -33.10 -1.02
C PRO A 355 46.32 -34.14 -0.16
N SER A 356 45.83 -35.21 -0.79
CA SER A 356 45.19 -36.32 -0.08
C SER A 356 46.24 -37.11 0.70
N PHE A 357 46.46 -36.72 1.96
CA PHE A 357 47.15 -37.55 2.97
C PHE A 357 46.28 -38.75 3.34
N GLY A 358 46.12 -39.67 2.38
CA GLY A 358 45.45 -40.96 2.55
C GLY A 358 46.30 -41.87 3.43
N GLY A 359 46.19 -41.69 4.75
CA GLY A 359 46.89 -42.48 5.77
C GLY A 359 46.43 -43.92 5.84
N SER A 360 46.74 -44.72 4.80
CA SER A 360 46.57 -46.16 4.82
C SER A 360 47.63 -46.79 5.73
N MET A 361 47.27 -47.02 6.99
CA MET A 361 48.04 -47.89 7.89
C MET A 361 47.88 -49.36 7.44
N GLY A 362 48.65 -49.72 6.42
CA GLY A 362 48.66 -51.06 5.82
C GLY A 362 50.09 -51.56 5.60
N ASN A 363 50.58 -52.40 6.53
CA ASN A 363 51.89 -53.04 6.39
C ASN A 363 51.92 -53.97 5.16
N SER A 364 52.88 -53.79 4.26
CA SER A 364 53.51 -54.87 3.49
C SER A 364 54.80 -54.42 2.80
N MET A 365 55.83 -55.27 2.86
CA MET A 365 57.05 -55.15 2.06
C MET A 365 56.79 -55.52 0.58
N PRO A 366 57.58 -55.01 -0.38
CA PRO A 366 57.38 -55.30 -1.80
C PRO A 366 57.89 -56.70 -2.18
N LEU A 367 57.07 -57.50 -2.86
CA LEU A 367 57.53 -58.67 -3.62
C LEU A 367 57.19 -58.58 -5.11
N LEU A 368 58.26 -58.42 -5.88
CA LEU A 368 58.52 -58.89 -7.24
C LEU A 368 57.35 -59.51 -8.05
N ARG A 369 56.92 -58.74 -9.06
CA ARG A 369 56.11 -59.14 -10.21
C ARG A 369 56.89 -60.09 -11.15
N ASN A 370 56.38 -61.29 -11.44
CA ASN A 370 56.76 -62.04 -12.65
C ASN A 370 55.71 -63.10 -13.10
N GLY A 371 55.29 -63.03 -14.37
CA GLY A 371 54.47 -64.04 -15.10
C GLY A 371 53.05 -64.35 -14.56
N SER A 372 52.18 -65.09 -15.27
CA SER A 372 52.05 -65.34 -16.73
C SER A 372 50.75 -66.15 -17.02
N ILE A 373 50.46 -66.39 -18.31
CA ILE A 373 49.44 -67.31 -18.87
C ILE A 373 47.94 -66.99 -18.61
N SER A 374 47.04 -67.80 -19.19
CA SER A 374 45.71 -67.41 -19.68
C SER A 374 44.60 -68.44 -19.41
N SER A 375 43.36 -68.04 -19.76
CA SER A 375 42.27 -68.85 -20.37
C SER A 375 41.08 -69.38 -19.54
N ASN A 376 39.89 -68.94 -19.97
CA ASN A 376 38.59 -69.60 -20.15
C ASN A 376 37.91 -70.52 -19.10
N ALA A 377 36.70 -70.06 -18.72
CA ALA A 377 35.40 -70.77 -18.76
C ALA A 377 35.05 -71.90 -17.76
N GLY A 378 33.77 -71.97 -17.35
CA GLY A 378 33.18 -73.16 -16.69
C GLY A 378 32.02 -72.93 -15.70
N ASN A 379 30.79 -72.85 -16.22
CA ASN A 379 29.46 -72.87 -15.57
C ASN A 379 29.24 -73.44 -14.13
N SER A 380 28.19 -72.87 -13.49
CA SER A 380 27.21 -73.52 -12.56
C SER A 380 27.63 -73.78 -11.09
N THR A 381 26.73 -73.77 -10.08
CA THR A 381 25.24 -73.69 -10.04
C THR A 381 24.71 -73.07 -8.71
N HIS A 382 23.36 -72.93 -8.60
CA HIS A 382 22.52 -72.74 -7.38
C HIS A 382 22.29 -71.33 -6.78
N MET A 383 21.01 -71.10 -6.44
CA MET A 383 20.42 -70.01 -5.64
C MET A 383 19.73 -70.59 -4.39
N PRO A 384 19.48 -69.78 -3.34
CA PRO A 384 18.08 -69.42 -3.01
C PRO A 384 17.85 -67.95 -2.54
N PRO A 385 16.60 -67.43 -2.55
CA PRO A 385 16.16 -66.12 -2.03
C PRO A 385 15.29 -66.27 -0.73
N PRO A 386 14.52 -65.26 -0.22
CA PRO A 386 14.52 -63.78 -0.32
C PRO A 386 14.84 -63.14 1.09
N PRO A 387 14.45 -61.88 1.50
CA PRO A 387 13.08 -61.32 1.62
C PRO A 387 12.90 -59.83 1.15
N PRO A 388 11.65 -59.29 1.09
CA PRO A 388 11.35 -57.93 0.59
C PRO A 388 11.42 -56.80 1.66
N PRO A 389 11.48 -55.51 1.23
CA PRO A 389 11.58 -54.36 2.15
C PRO A 389 10.26 -54.02 2.86
N GLN A 390 10.36 -53.64 4.15
CA GLN A 390 9.21 -53.20 4.94
C GLN A 390 8.99 -51.68 4.86
N GLN A 391 7.73 -51.28 4.69
CA GLN A 391 7.29 -49.88 4.79
C GLN A 391 7.30 -49.44 6.26
N GLN A 392 8.04 -48.38 6.60
CA GLN A 392 7.86 -47.68 7.88
C GLN A 392 6.85 -46.53 7.76
N ARG A 393 6.14 -46.30 8.87
CA ARG A 393 4.87 -45.57 8.91
C ARG A 393 5.11 -44.08 9.15
N GLN A 394 4.42 -43.23 8.40
CA GLN A 394 4.39 -41.79 8.66
C GLN A 394 3.76 -41.53 10.04
N HIS A 395 4.46 -40.83 10.91
CA HIS A 395 3.89 -40.19 12.11
C HIS A 395 4.39 -38.75 12.21
N SER A 396 3.53 -37.88 12.74
CA SER A 396 3.58 -36.45 12.47
C SER A 396 4.45 -35.65 13.44
N ILE A 397 5.13 -34.67 12.87
CA ILE A 397 5.60 -33.40 13.47
C ILE A 397 4.90 -32.96 14.77
N THR A 398 5.69 -32.85 15.84
CA THR A 398 5.53 -31.83 16.88
C THR A 398 6.91 -31.29 17.26
N SER A 399 7.03 -29.97 17.35
CA SER A 399 8.27 -29.28 17.72
C SER A 399 8.44 -29.22 19.24
N PRO A 400 9.68 -29.07 19.70
CA PRO A 400 9.97 -28.04 20.70
C PRO A 400 10.96 -27.00 20.15
N LEU A 401 10.77 -25.73 20.53
CA LEU A 401 11.72 -24.65 20.25
C LEU A 401 12.85 -24.63 21.30
N SER A 402 14.05 -24.25 20.87
CA SER A 402 15.22 -24.03 21.73
C SER A 402 15.44 -22.54 21.99
N ALA A 403 15.63 -22.15 23.25
CA ALA A 403 16.30 -20.92 23.73
C ALA A 403 16.23 -20.91 25.27
N THR A 404 17.25 -20.52 26.06
CA THR A 404 18.63 -20.10 25.74
C THR A 404 19.55 -20.40 26.93
N VAL A 405 20.87 -20.39 26.74
CA VAL A 405 21.87 -20.54 27.81
C VAL A 405 22.09 -19.21 28.56
N GLU A 406 22.51 -19.32 29.82
CA GLU A 406 22.73 -18.25 30.78
C GLU A 406 23.95 -17.36 30.47
N ILE A 407 23.91 -16.10 30.90
CA ILE A 407 25.10 -15.32 31.30
C ILE A 407 24.79 -14.66 32.65
N ASN A 408 25.75 -14.70 33.57
CA ASN A 408 25.60 -14.30 34.98
C ASN A 408 25.96 -12.81 35.20
N GLY A 409 25.26 -12.07 36.08
CA GLY A 409 25.27 -10.59 36.02
C GLY A 409 25.00 -9.74 37.28
N GLY A 410 24.60 -10.31 38.43
CA GLY A 410 24.69 -9.64 39.75
C GLY A 410 23.62 -8.61 40.17
N ALA A 411 23.71 -8.25 41.47
CA ALA A 411 22.95 -7.26 42.25
C ALA A 411 21.43 -7.52 42.53
N SER A 412 21.09 -7.63 43.82
CA SER A 412 19.72 -7.83 44.32
C SER A 412 19.02 -6.52 44.71
N LEU A 413 17.69 -6.52 44.73
CA LEU A 413 16.92 -6.05 45.90
C LEU A 413 15.66 -6.91 46.09
N LEU A 414 15.11 -6.91 47.31
CA LEU A 414 14.18 -7.93 47.80
C LEU A 414 12.73 -7.44 47.86
N HIS A 415 11.78 -8.29 47.45
CA HIS A 415 10.55 -8.53 48.24
C HIS A 415 9.99 -9.94 47.97
N THR A 416 9.50 -10.60 49.02
CA THR A 416 9.19 -12.04 49.03
C THR A 416 7.70 -12.33 49.16
N MET A 417 7.21 -13.30 48.38
CA MET A 417 5.90 -13.96 48.56
C MET A 417 6.10 -15.48 48.74
N PRO A 418 5.53 -16.12 49.79
CA PRO A 418 5.63 -17.57 50.00
C PRO A 418 4.54 -18.38 49.24
N PRO A 419 4.73 -19.71 49.04
CA PRO A 419 3.94 -20.54 48.13
C PRO A 419 2.71 -21.26 48.76
N PRO A 420 1.80 -21.83 47.94
CA PRO A 420 0.57 -22.51 48.40
C PRO A 420 0.78 -23.98 48.84
N LYS A 421 -0.26 -24.57 49.46
CA LYS A 421 -0.37 -26.01 49.79
C LYS A 421 -1.78 -26.56 49.45
N VAL A 422 -1.90 -27.89 49.43
CA VAL A 422 -3.00 -28.69 48.84
C VAL A 422 -3.48 -29.78 49.83
N ALA A 423 -4.64 -30.42 49.55
CA ALA A 423 -5.22 -31.68 50.10
C ALA A 423 -6.33 -31.55 51.17
N SER A 424 -7.36 -32.43 51.27
CA SER A 424 -7.91 -33.44 50.31
C SER A 424 -9.27 -34.06 50.74
N ALA A 425 -10.15 -34.32 49.75
CA ALA A 425 -11.13 -35.44 49.66
C ALA A 425 -12.36 -35.47 50.64
N PRO A 426 -13.20 -36.55 50.67
CA PRO A 426 -14.42 -36.78 49.84
C PRO A 426 -15.71 -37.03 50.71
N PRO A 427 -16.90 -37.57 50.26
CA PRO A 427 -17.32 -38.13 48.96
C PRO A 427 -18.71 -37.65 48.42
N GLN A 428 -19.78 -38.49 48.46
CA GLN A 428 -21.06 -38.38 47.70
C GLN A 428 -22.18 -39.26 48.34
N PRO A 429 -23.50 -39.20 47.97
CA PRO A 429 -24.04 -39.75 46.70
C PRO A 429 -25.27 -39.01 46.07
N ALA A 430 -25.86 -39.59 45.02
CA ALA A 430 -27.09 -39.20 44.28
C ALA A 430 -27.88 -40.51 43.91
N PRO A 431 -28.87 -40.61 42.97
CA PRO A 431 -29.61 -39.63 42.13
C PRO A 431 -31.16 -39.89 41.98
N ALA A 432 -31.89 -39.07 41.19
CA ALA A 432 -33.14 -39.44 40.45
C ALA A 432 -33.60 -38.33 39.44
N ALA A 433 -34.41 -38.69 38.42
CA ALA A 433 -35.06 -37.83 37.40
C ALA A 433 -36.14 -38.65 36.64
N PRO A 434 -36.80 -38.19 35.53
CA PRO A 434 -37.44 -36.90 35.17
C PRO A 434 -39.00 -37.05 35.09
N PRO A 435 -39.77 -36.14 34.44
CA PRO A 435 -40.37 -36.46 33.12
C PRO A 435 -40.59 -35.24 32.16
N PRO A 436 -41.17 -35.39 30.93
CA PRO A 436 -41.03 -34.41 29.83
C PRO A 436 -42.33 -33.67 29.37
N SER A 437 -42.51 -33.46 28.05
CA SER A 437 -43.23 -32.34 27.42
C SER A 437 -44.45 -32.68 26.53
N SER A 438 -45.34 -31.69 26.35
CA SER A 438 -46.11 -31.37 25.11
C SER A 438 -47.37 -32.16 24.68
N SER A 439 -48.53 -31.48 24.78
CA SER A 439 -49.60 -31.30 23.76
C SER A 439 -50.24 -32.47 22.97
N TYR A 440 -51.57 -32.62 23.05
CA TYR A 440 -52.50 -32.65 21.89
C TYR A 440 -54.00 -32.43 22.27
N ALA A 441 -54.89 -32.30 21.26
CA ALA A 441 -56.31 -31.89 21.32
C ALA A 441 -57.31 -33.02 21.74
N THR A 442 -58.65 -32.93 21.80
CA THR A 442 -59.74 -32.06 21.23
C THR A 442 -61.04 -32.25 22.10
N ALA A 443 -62.30 -31.79 21.93
CA ALA A 443 -63.12 -31.01 20.96
C ALA A 443 -64.46 -30.51 21.62
N SER A 444 -65.32 -29.77 20.88
CA SER A 444 -66.80 -29.56 21.07
C SER A 444 -67.29 -28.71 22.27
N THR A 445 -68.42 -27.96 22.25
CA THR A 445 -69.30 -27.40 21.19
C THR A 445 -70.17 -26.24 21.74
N LYS A 446 -70.69 -25.37 20.84
CA LYS A 446 -71.73 -24.31 21.05
C LYS A 446 -71.33 -23.01 21.78
N ALA A 447 -72.18 -21.99 21.62
CA ALA A 447 -72.06 -20.55 21.93
C ALA A 447 -73.50 -20.00 22.27
N PRO A 448 -73.82 -18.68 22.45
CA PRO A 448 -73.01 -17.46 22.21
C PRO A 448 -73.22 -16.25 23.19
N ALA A 449 -72.63 -15.10 22.81
CA ALA A 449 -73.11 -13.72 23.05
C ALA A 449 -72.73 -13.04 24.41
N PRO A 450 -72.94 -11.70 24.59
CA PRO A 450 -71.82 -10.78 24.30
C PRO A 450 -71.63 -9.62 25.32
N THR A 451 -70.43 -9.01 25.33
CA THR A 451 -70.23 -7.65 25.87
C THR A 451 -69.33 -6.82 24.95
N VAL A 452 -69.68 -5.55 24.76
CA VAL A 452 -68.94 -4.61 23.91
C VAL A 452 -67.88 -3.88 24.74
N ALA A 453 -66.61 -4.12 24.47
CA ALA A 453 -65.49 -3.36 25.00
C ALA A 453 -64.84 -2.53 23.89
N LYS A 454 -64.47 -1.27 24.19
CA LYS A 454 -63.90 -0.33 23.21
C LYS A 454 -62.49 -0.75 22.82
N SER A 455 -62.20 -0.76 21.52
CA SER A 455 -60.87 -1.03 20.98
C SER A 455 -59.89 0.11 21.30
N PHE A 456 -59.05 -0.07 22.30
CA PHE A 456 -57.83 0.73 22.46
C PHE A 456 -56.73 0.08 21.63
N ASP A 457 -56.43 0.68 20.47
CA ASP A 457 -55.30 0.28 19.64
C ASP A 457 -54.00 0.71 20.34
N ILE A 458 -53.33 -0.25 20.96
CA ILE A 458 -51.98 -0.11 21.51
C ILE A 458 -51.00 -0.86 20.59
N THR A 459 -51.07 -0.60 19.28
CA THR A 459 -49.89 -0.78 18.43
C THR A 459 -48.89 0.34 18.74
N PRO A 460 -47.73 0.03 19.35
CA PRO A 460 -46.67 1.04 19.45
C PRO A 460 -46.20 1.37 18.03
N LYS A 461 -46.47 2.59 17.57
CA LYS A 461 -45.96 3.07 16.27
C LYS A 461 -44.46 2.85 16.25
N LYS A 462 -44.01 1.89 15.44
CA LYS A 462 -42.60 1.56 15.24
C LYS A 462 -41.87 2.86 14.88
N PRO A 463 -40.91 3.34 15.69
CA PRO A 463 -40.22 4.59 15.39
C PRO A 463 -39.56 4.47 14.02
N ALA A 464 -39.50 5.60 13.30
CA ALA A 464 -38.85 5.65 12.00
C ALA A 464 -37.42 5.10 12.12
N PRO A 465 -36.91 4.35 11.11
CA PRO A 465 -35.52 3.91 11.11
C PRO A 465 -34.61 5.12 11.32
N ALA A 466 -33.67 5.01 12.26
CA ALA A 466 -32.67 6.06 12.45
C ALA A 466 -31.89 6.24 11.13
N PRO A 467 -31.61 7.50 10.70
CA PRO A 467 -30.87 7.74 9.47
C PRO A 467 -29.49 7.08 9.55
N LYS A 468 -29.05 6.45 8.47
CA LYS A 468 -27.75 5.77 8.43
C LYS A 468 -26.64 6.82 8.44
N TYR A 469 -25.52 6.50 9.07
CA TYR A 469 -24.36 7.38 9.11
C TYR A 469 -23.04 6.61 9.16
N TYR A 470 -21.96 7.27 8.80
CA TYR A 470 -20.59 6.85 9.10
C TYR A 470 -19.84 7.99 9.79
N TYR A 471 -18.74 7.67 10.48
CA TYR A 471 -17.90 8.68 11.12
C TYR A 471 -16.79 9.14 10.19
N VAL A 472 -16.35 10.39 10.35
CA VAL A 472 -15.13 10.93 9.74
C VAL A 472 -14.21 11.58 10.78
N ASN A 473 -12.91 11.62 10.50
CA ASN A 473 -11.91 12.34 11.30
C ASN A 473 -11.81 13.83 10.90
N ALA A 474 -10.81 14.54 11.43
CA ALA A 474 -10.57 15.95 11.11
C ALA A 474 -10.26 16.18 9.61
N SER A 475 -9.49 15.28 8.99
CA SER A 475 -9.19 15.26 7.55
C SER A 475 -10.41 14.93 6.67
N SER A 476 -11.56 14.62 7.28
CA SER A 476 -12.75 14.05 6.63
C SER A 476 -12.58 12.64 6.02
N GLU A 477 -11.59 11.88 6.48
CA GLU A 477 -11.39 10.47 6.12
C GLU A 477 -12.35 9.57 6.91
N ARG A 478 -12.89 8.49 6.31
CA ARG A 478 -13.87 7.61 6.96
C ARG A 478 -13.26 6.77 8.07
N VAL A 479 -13.84 6.88 9.27
CA VAL A 479 -13.48 6.11 10.47
C VAL A 479 -14.57 5.06 10.76
N ASP A 480 -14.16 3.82 10.98
CA ASP A 480 -15.06 2.73 11.33
C ASP A 480 -15.43 2.75 12.82
N GLU A 481 -16.71 2.49 13.14
CA GLU A 481 -17.15 2.39 14.53
C GLU A 481 -16.68 1.08 15.20
N ASP A 482 -16.02 1.14 16.35
CA ASP A 482 -15.47 -0.02 17.06
C ASP A 482 -16.50 -1.12 17.33
N LEU A 483 -16.31 -2.28 16.70
CA LEU A 483 -17.18 -3.43 16.92
C LEU A 483 -16.99 -3.97 18.36
N PRO A 484 -18.09 -4.23 19.11
CA PRO A 484 -18.05 -4.86 20.43
C PRO A 484 -17.24 -6.16 20.44
N ARG A 485 -16.63 -6.50 21.58
CA ARG A 485 -15.87 -7.75 21.71
C ARG A 485 -16.80 -8.96 21.52
N VAL A 486 -16.38 -9.89 20.66
CA VAL A 486 -17.03 -11.19 20.46
C VAL A 486 -16.90 -12.04 21.74
N ALA A 487 -17.98 -12.69 22.15
CA ALA A 487 -17.93 -13.70 23.21
C ALA A 487 -17.31 -15.00 22.64
N PRO A 488 -16.28 -15.61 23.27
CA PRO A 488 -15.60 -16.79 22.73
C PRO A 488 -16.52 -17.98 22.40
N ILE A 489 -17.63 -18.12 23.13
CA ILE A 489 -18.65 -19.16 22.86
C ILE A 489 -19.41 -18.93 21.55
N ALA A 490 -19.61 -17.67 21.14
CA ALA A 490 -20.23 -17.33 19.86
C ALA A 490 -19.27 -17.50 18.69
N GLU A 491 -17.98 -17.17 18.88
CA GLU A 491 -16.95 -17.48 17.88
C GLU A 491 -16.83 -18.99 17.67
N LYS A 492 -16.78 -19.78 18.76
CA LYS A 492 -16.75 -21.24 18.69
C LYS A 492 -17.94 -21.79 17.88
N ARG A 493 -19.18 -21.42 18.22
CA ARG A 493 -20.40 -21.85 17.52
C ARG A 493 -20.40 -21.46 16.04
N TYR A 494 -19.96 -20.25 15.72
CA TYR A 494 -19.80 -19.80 14.33
C TYR A 494 -18.79 -20.67 13.55
N MET A 495 -17.65 -21.04 14.16
CA MET A 495 -16.67 -21.92 13.51
C MET A 495 -17.18 -23.36 13.37
N GLU A 496 -17.97 -23.85 14.33
CA GLU A 496 -18.63 -25.17 14.27
C GLU A 496 -19.63 -25.22 13.11
N LYS A 497 -20.60 -24.29 13.04
CA LYS A 497 -21.54 -24.19 11.90
C LYS A 497 -20.84 -24.01 10.55
N LYS A 498 -19.79 -23.17 10.48
CA LYS A 498 -18.99 -23.00 9.26
C LYS A 498 -18.34 -24.32 8.82
N LYS A 499 -17.85 -25.13 9.76
CA LYS A 499 -17.23 -26.41 9.48
C LYS A 499 -18.26 -27.45 9.02
N GLU A 500 -19.44 -27.46 9.62
CA GLU A 500 -20.57 -28.32 9.27
C GLU A 500 -21.09 -28.01 7.86
N ASN A 501 -21.27 -26.73 7.52
CA ASN A 501 -21.76 -26.29 6.21
C ASN A 501 -20.69 -26.36 5.10
N GLY A 502 -19.41 -26.56 5.44
CA GLY A 502 -18.27 -26.60 4.50
C GLY A 502 -17.94 -25.30 3.76
N ARG A 503 -18.88 -24.35 3.68
CA ARG A 503 -18.74 -23.04 3.00
C ARG A 503 -18.51 -21.89 3.98
N ASN A 504 -18.02 -20.75 3.48
CA ASN A 504 -18.02 -19.49 4.24
C ASN A 504 -19.41 -18.84 4.14
N PHE A 505 -19.92 -18.27 5.23
CA PHE A 505 -21.15 -17.48 5.22
C PHE A 505 -21.02 -16.22 4.35
N CYS A 506 -22.08 -15.91 3.59
CA CYS A 506 -22.13 -14.78 2.68
C CYS A 506 -22.22 -13.45 3.43
N ASN A 507 -21.33 -12.50 3.10
CA ASN A 507 -21.39 -11.16 3.68
C ASN A 507 -22.68 -10.43 3.29
N ASN A 508 -23.03 -10.38 2.00
CA ASN A 508 -24.22 -9.67 1.53
C ASN A 508 -25.49 -10.22 2.24
N TYR A 509 -25.77 -11.51 2.09
CA TYR A 509 -26.95 -12.13 2.69
C TYR A 509 -27.04 -11.87 4.20
N HIS A 510 -25.99 -12.21 4.98
CA HIS A 510 -26.06 -12.11 6.44
C HIS A 510 -25.96 -10.69 6.97
N LEU A 511 -25.15 -9.81 6.37
CA LEU A 511 -24.88 -8.45 6.89
C LEU A 511 -25.83 -7.39 6.33
N LEU A 512 -26.19 -7.46 5.04
CA LEU A 512 -27.09 -6.52 4.36
C LEU A 512 -28.56 -6.97 4.39
N GLY A 513 -28.79 -8.28 4.58
CA GLY A 513 -30.12 -8.88 4.56
C GLY A 513 -30.48 -9.55 3.23
N TYR A 514 -29.77 -9.25 2.14
CA TYR A 514 -30.05 -9.76 0.79
C TYR A 514 -28.75 -10.07 0.03
N CYS A 515 -28.83 -10.86 -1.03
CA CYS A 515 -27.70 -11.13 -1.95
C CYS A 515 -28.25 -11.24 -3.37
N GLU A 516 -27.62 -10.54 -4.31
CA GLU A 516 -28.09 -10.43 -5.71
C GLU A 516 -27.92 -11.74 -6.50
N ASP A 517 -26.91 -12.55 -6.15
CA ASP A 517 -26.70 -13.90 -6.69
C ASP A 517 -27.86 -14.87 -6.34
N GLY A 518 -28.67 -14.57 -5.32
CA GLY A 518 -29.64 -15.50 -4.74
C GLY A 518 -29.00 -16.73 -4.07
N ASP A 519 -29.84 -17.65 -3.58
CA ASP A 519 -29.39 -18.82 -2.81
C ASP A 519 -28.76 -19.91 -3.71
N ASP A 520 -29.22 -20.02 -4.96
CA ASP A 520 -28.81 -21.06 -5.91
C ASP A 520 -27.44 -20.81 -6.58
N TYR A 521 -27.08 -19.54 -6.82
CA TYR A 521 -25.84 -19.19 -7.54
C TYR A 521 -24.73 -18.65 -6.63
N CYS A 522 -25.04 -18.25 -5.39
CA CYS A 522 -24.01 -17.74 -4.49
C CYS A 522 -23.06 -18.85 -4.03
N LYS A 523 -21.76 -18.63 -4.22
CA LYS A 523 -20.67 -19.52 -3.76
C LYS A 523 -20.49 -19.55 -2.22
N TYR A 524 -21.31 -18.81 -1.48
CA TYR A 524 -21.25 -18.62 -0.04
C TYR A 524 -22.54 -19.09 0.63
N GLU A 525 -22.48 -19.37 1.93
CA GLU A 525 -23.61 -19.91 2.68
C GLU A 525 -24.64 -18.83 3.03
N HIS A 526 -25.88 -19.03 2.60
CA HIS A 526 -27.04 -18.23 2.97
C HIS A 526 -27.73 -18.91 4.15
N GLY A 527 -28.70 -19.79 3.90
CA GLY A 527 -29.30 -20.66 4.91
C GLY A 527 -29.95 -19.92 6.08
N ASP A 528 -29.99 -20.55 7.25
CA ASP A 528 -30.51 -19.93 8.47
C ASP A 528 -29.69 -18.69 8.87
N ARG A 529 -30.41 -17.64 9.29
CA ARG A 529 -29.80 -16.38 9.73
C ARG A 529 -28.90 -16.58 10.94
N LEU A 530 -27.66 -16.10 10.85
CA LEU A 530 -26.73 -16.05 11.98
C LEU A 530 -27.38 -15.29 13.15
N SER A 531 -27.30 -15.84 14.36
CA SER A 531 -27.79 -15.17 15.56
C SER A 531 -27.02 -13.86 15.82
N PRO A 532 -27.55 -12.89 16.59
CA PRO A 532 -26.89 -11.58 16.75
C PRO A 532 -25.42 -11.63 17.23
N GLN A 533 -25.04 -12.65 18.00
CA GLN A 533 -23.64 -12.84 18.42
C GLN A 533 -22.77 -13.47 17.32
N GLU A 534 -23.31 -14.37 16.49
CA GLU A 534 -22.61 -14.95 15.34
C GLU A 534 -22.52 -13.94 14.18
N LEU A 535 -23.52 -13.08 14.02
CA LEU A 535 -23.51 -11.94 13.10
C LEU A 535 -22.40 -10.94 13.46
N LEU A 536 -22.13 -10.73 14.76
CA LEU A 536 -20.98 -9.96 15.22
C LEU A 536 -19.65 -10.63 14.81
N VAL A 537 -19.55 -11.96 14.87
CA VAL A 537 -18.38 -12.70 14.34
C VAL A 537 -18.23 -12.42 12.83
N GLN A 538 -19.31 -12.52 12.05
CA GLN A 538 -19.28 -12.19 10.62
C GLN A 538 -18.78 -10.76 10.38
N LYS A 539 -19.26 -9.76 11.14
CA LYS A 539 -18.82 -8.36 11.02
C LYS A 539 -17.32 -8.18 11.34
N HIS A 540 -16.80 -8.81 12.38
CA HIS A 540 -15.35 -8.78 12.67
C HIS A 540 -14.52 -9.44 11.57
N ARG A 541 -15.01 -10.55 10.98
CA ARG A 541 -14.32 -11.22 9.86
C ARG A 541 -14.38 -10.41 8.57
N ALA A 542 -15.51 -9.76 8.29
CA ALA A 542 -15.67 -8.86 7.15
C ALA A 542 -14.72 -7.65 7.26
N ARG A 543 -14.61 -7.03 8.44
CA ARG A 543 -13.61 -5.98 8.70
C ARG A 543 -12.15 -6.44 8.73
N GLY A 544 -11.88 -7.74 8.65
CA GLY A 544 -10.54 -8.26 8.32
C GLY A 544 -10.14 -8.04 6.85
N THR A 545 -11.07 -7.57 6.01
CA THR A 545 -10.87 -7.23 4.60
C THR A 545 -10.97 -5.72 4.41
N TYR A 546 -9.98 -5.16 3.73
CA TYR A 546 -9.97 -3.77 3.31
C TYR A 546 -11.02 -3.53 2.21
N CYS A 547 -11.74 -2.41 2.31
CA CYS A 547 -12.71 -1.98 1.32
C CYS A 547 -12.01 -1.53 0.02
N ASP A 548 -12.47 -2.00 -1.14
CA ASP A 548 -11.86 -1.66 -2.43
C ASP A 548 -12.06 -0.17 -2.82
N ASN A 549 -13.03 0.52 -2.19
CA ASN A 549 -13.22 1.98 -2.28
C ASN A 549 -12.36 2.78 -1.27
N GLY A 550 -11.63 2.10 -0.38
CA GLY A 550 -10.73 2.71 0.61
C GLY A 550 -11.39 3.74 1.55
N ILE A 551 -10.57 4.65 2.09
CA ILE A 551 -10.98 5.72 3.02
C ILE A 551 -12.05 6.70 2.46
N GLY A 552 -12.25 6.72 1.15
CA GLY A 552 -13.23 7.56 0.44
C GLY A 552 -14.59 6.87 0.19
N CYS A 553 -14.82 5.68 0.75
CA CYS A 553 -16.08 4.96 0.57
C CYS A 553 -17.27 5.72 1.20
N GLU A 554 -18.26 6.11 0.39
CA GLU A 554 -19.48 6.78 0.88
C GLU A 554 -20.63 5.81 1.22
N ASP A 555 -20.48 4.51 0.95
CA ASP A 555 -21.54 3.51 1.17
C ASP A 555 -21.86 3.30 2.66
N PHE A 556 -23.06 3.71 3.08
CA PHE A 556 -23.56 3.63 4.45
C PHE A 556 -23.76 2.21 4.97
N ASP A 557 -23.88 1.21 4.09
CA ASP A 557 -24.02 -0.19 4.45
C ASP A 557 -22.71 -0.99 4.33
N CYS A 558 -21.60 -0.33 3.93
CA CYS A 558 -20.32 -0.98 3.72
C CYS A 558 -19.81 -1.66 5.02
N TYR A 559 -19.68 -2.98 4.95
CA TYR A 559 -19.30 -3.84 6.07
C TYR A 559 -17.82 -4.22 6.09
N TYR A 560 -17.06 -3.85 5.05
CA TYR A 560 -15.60 -3.94 5.04
C TYR A 560 -14.99 -2.87 5.96
N SER A 561 -13.67 -2.93 6.19
CA SER A 561 -12.99 -1.90 6.98
C SER A 561 -12.26 -0.92 6.06
N HIS A 562 -12.30 0.35 6.43
CA HIS A 562 -11.75 1.47 5.68
C HIS A 562 -10.38 1.90 6.20
N HIS A 563 -9.92 1.34 7.33
CA HIS A 563 -8.60 1.60 7.89
C HIS A 563 -8.10 0.45 8.77
N CYS A 564 -6.81 0.48 9.12
CA CYS A 564 -6.24 -0.42 10.10
C CYS A 564 -6.85 -0.19 11.49
N ARG A 565 -7.38 -1.24 12.13
CA ARG A 565 -7.90 -1.16 13.52
C ARG A 565 -6.87 -0.68 14.54
N PHE A 566 -5.58 -0.91 14.29
CA PHE A 566 -4.48 -0.55 15.19
C PHE A 566 -3.78 0.76 14.78
N GLY A 567 -4.19 1.41 13.68
CA GLY A 567 -3.59 2.66 13.21
C GLY A 567 -2.06 2.59 13.13
N ARG A 568 -1.40 3.55 13.79
CA ARG A 568 0.07 3.68 13.87
C ARG A 568 0.74 2.58 14.70
N ASP A 569 0.02 2.00 15.66
CA ASP A 569 0.53 0.98 16.60
C ASP A 569 0.44 -0.46 16.02
N CYS A 570 0.22 -0.61 14.72
CA CYS A 570 0.07 -1.90 14.07
C CYS A 570 1.40 -2.65 13.96
N GLY A 571 1.67 -3.56 14.91
CA GLY A 571 2.86 -4.42 14.94
C GLY A 571 3.08 -5.36 13.73
N ILE A 572 2.21 -5.34 12.73
CA ILE A 572 2.40 -6.03 11.44
C ILE A 572 3.25 -5.15 10.47
N GLY A 573 3.28 -3.83 10.68
CA GLY A 573 4.03 -2.88 9.86
C GLY A 573 3.69 -2.95 8.38
N HIS A 574 4.70 -2.81 7.52
CA HIS A 574 4.54 -2.80 6.05
C HIS A 574 3.87 -4.04 5.44
N LYS A 575 3.71 -5.13 6.21
CA LYS A 575 3.03 -6.37 5.78
C LYS A 575 1.53 -6.38 6.08
N CYS A 576 1.01 -5.33 6.73
CA CYS A 576 -0.42 -5.19 6.97
C CYS A 576 -1.16 -4.92 5.66
N ARG A 577 -2.32 -5.55 5.44
CA ARG A 577 -3.20 -5.25 4.29
C ARG A 577 -3.68 -3.79 4.28
N PHE A 578 -3.68 -3.14 5.44
CA PHE A 578 -4.15 -1.77 5.69
C PHE A 578 -2.98 -0.78 5.90
N ASN A 579 -1.77 -1.10 5.43
CA ASN A 579 -0.56 -0.32 5.75
C ASN A 579 -0.58 1.12 5.22
N ASP A 580 -1.25 1.35 4.10
CA ASP A 580 -1.56 2.68 3.58
C ASP A 580 -2.26 3.55 4.63
N THR A 581 -3.27 3.00 5.32
CA THR A 581 -4.04 3.72 6.35
C THR A 581 -3.38 3.80 7.73
N HIS A 582 -2.17 3.26 7.93
CA HIS A 582 -1.50 3.30 9.24
C HIS A 582 -1.24 4.72 9.75
N HIS A 583 -1.14 5.71 8.87
CA HIS A 583 -0.88 7.10 9.26
C HIS A 583 -2.15 7.85 9.71
N MET A 584 -3.34 7.35 9.40
CA MET A 584 -4.64 8.01 9.59
C MET A 584 -4.94 8.31 11.07
N ASP A 585 -5.60 9.44 11.35
CA ASP A 585 -6.17 9.68 12.68
C ASP A 585 -7.49 8.92 12.82
N LEU A 586 -7.60 8.09 13.86
CA LEU A 586 -8.81 7.30 14.17
C LEU A 586 -9.78 8.04 15.11
N ARG A 587 -9.48 9.29 15.49
CA ARG A 587 -10.41 10.14 16.23
C ARG A 587 -11.60 10.50 15.35
N LYS A 588 -12.79 10.08 15.79
CA LYS A 588 -14.09 10.44 15.18
C LYS A 588 -14.39 11.91 15.55
N VAL A 589 -14.62 12.75 14.55
CA VAL A 589 -14.82 14.21 14.68
C VAL A 589 -16.20 14.65 14.15
N ALA A 590 -16.78 13.93 13.21
CA ALA A 590 -18.15 14.14 12.76
C ALA A 590 -18.85 12.83 12.36
N LYS A 591 -20.18 12.85 12.29
CA LYS A 591 -20.99 11.89 11.53
C LYS A 591 -21.40 12.52 10.21
N ILE A 592 -21.39 11.74 9.13
CA ILE A 592 -22.04 12.05 7.86
C ILE A 592 -23.29 11.17 7.76
N PHE A 593 -24.46 11.73 7.53
CA PHE A 593 -25.73 11.01 7.39
C PHE A 593 -26.13 10.76 5.94
N SER A 594 -27.02 9.80 5.72
CA SER A 594 -27.53 9.40 4.40
C SER A 594 -28.39 10.46 3.68
N ASP A 595 -28.70 11.58 4.34
CA ASP A 595 -29.34 12.76 3.74
C ASP A 595 -28.34 13.88 3.37
N GLY A 596 -27.03 13.64 3.57
CA GLY A 596 -25.96 14.59 3.34
C GLY A 596 -25.67 15.54 4.51
N THR A 597 -26.38 15.42 5.64
CA THR A 597 -26.09 16.26 6.83
C THR A 597 -24.82 15.82 7.55
N LYS A 598 -24.10 16.80 8.14
CA LYS A 598 -22.84 16.60 8.89
C LYS A 598 -23.02 17.08 10.34
N GLU A 599 -23.04 16.16 11.29
CA GLU A 599 -23.10 16.44 12.73
C GLU A 599 -21.68 16.38 13.32
N MET A 600 -21.20 17.52 13.84
CA MET A 600 -19.90 17.56 14.53
C MET A 600 -20.01 16.92 15.91
N LEU A 601 -19.04 16.08 16.28
CA LEU A 601 -18.90 15.50 17.61
C LEU A 601 -18.12 16.47 18.51
N THR A 602 -18.66 16.76 19.69
CA THR A 602 -18.04 17.61 20.73
C THR A 602 -17.08 16.83 21.62
#